data_AF-B7R5H0-F1
#
_entry.id   AF-B7R5H0-F1
#
_cell.length_a   1.000
_cell.length_b   1.000
_cell.length_c   1.000
_cell.angle_alpha   90.00
_cell.angle_beta   90.00
_cell.angle_gamma   90.00
#
_symmetry.space_group_name_H-M   'P 1'
#
loop_
_entity.id
_entity.type
_entity.pdbx_description
1 polymer ?
#
loop_
_entity_poly.entity_id
_entity_poly.type
_entity_poly.pdbx_seq_one_letter_code
_entity_poly.pdbx_strand_id
1 'polypeptide(L)'
;MHEYIKDKTKELTKEEKEKRYKYLGKEVIDVGDPGLDSIPEFYGIANAIWRDWKNGEISTKTALGRLALLKLLTYKTKNKKIQDIPEEELEEVRKFIDYVIQVIKNESRRKGEPEEERTV
;
A
#
# COMPACT_ATOMS: atom_id res chain seq x y z
N MET A 1 -15.11 -6.71 11.64
CA MET A 1 -14.72 -6.45 10.23
C MET A 1 -16.01 -6.49 9.44
N HIS A 2 -16.51 -5.33 9.00
CA HIS A 2 -17.91 -5.11 8.57
C HIS A 2 -18.30 -5.96 7.34
N GLU A 3 -19.54 -6.48 7.33
CA GLU A 3 -20.16 -7.29 6.25
C GLU A 3 -20.04 -6.67 4.86
N TYR A 4 -19.86 -5.35 4.78
CA TYR A 4 -19.62 -4.60 3.55
C TYR A 4 -18.42 -5.11 2.72
N ILE A 5 -17.41 -5.71 3.38
CA ILE A 5 -16.22 -6.25 2.69
C ILE A 5 -16.54 -7.62 2.05
N LYS A 6 -17.48 -8.39 2.60
CA LYS A 6 -17.79 -9.76 2.15
C LYS A 6 -18.55 -9.80 0.81
N ASP A 7 -19.43 -8.83 0.58
CA ASP A 7 -20.28 -8.81 -0.62
C ASP A 7 -19.55 -8.37 -1.90
N LYS A 8 -18.41 -7.69 -1.78
CA LYS A 8 -17.63 -7.20 -2.93
C LYS A 8 -16.48 -8.10 -3.37
N THR A 9 -16.16 -9.14 -2.61
CA THR A 9 -15.08 -10.08 -2.96
C THR A 9 -15.61 -11.19 -3.87
N LYS A 10 -15.60 -10.96 -5.18
CA LYS A 10 -15.79 -12.01 -6.17
C LYS A 10 -14.49 -12.84 -6.25
N GLU A 11 -14.56 -14.15 -6.00
CA GLU A 11 -13.40 -15.03 -6.12
C GLU A 11 -13.00 -15.20 -7.60
N LEU A 12 -11.79 -14.78 -7.95
CA LEU A 12 -11.24 -14.83 -9.32
C LEU A 12 -10.42 -16.10 -9.57
N THR A 13 -10.38 -16.55 -10.81
CA THR A 13 -9.65 -17.76 -11.24
C THR A 13 -8.13 -17.55 -11.34
N LYS A 14 -7.35 -18.64 -11.33
CA LYS A 14 -5.88 -18.62 -11.25
C LYS A 14 -5.18 -17.93 -12.44
N GLU A 15 -5.73 -18.01 -13.65
CA GLU A 15 -5.17 -17.34 -14.84
C GLU A 15 -5.46 -15.83 -14.88
N GLU A 16 -6.63 -15.41 -14.39
CA GLU A 16 -6.99 -13.98 -14.28
C GLU A 16 -6.13 -13.27 -13.22
N LYS A 17 -5.81 -14.01 -12.17
CA LYS A 17 -4.86 -13.65 -11.12
C LYS A 17 -3.46 -13.35 -11.69
N GLU A 18 -2.87 -14.27 -12.47
CA GLU A 18 -1.50 -14.11 -13.01
C GLU A 18 -1.32 -12.90 -13.95
N LYS A 19 -2.32 -12.54 -14.76
CA LYS A 19 -2.24 -11.34 -15.62
C LYS A 19 -2.32 -10.03 -14.83
N ARG A 20 -3.03 -10.02 -13.68
CA ARG A 20 -3.13 -8.85 -12.79
C ARG A 20 -1.90 -8.65 -11.88
N TYR A 21 -1.11 -9.69 -11.61
CA TYR A 21 0.04 -9.66 -10.69
C TYR A 21 1.36 -9.07 -11.22
N LYS A 22 1.34 -8.42 -12.38
CA LYS A 22 2.58 -8.03 -13.07
C LYS A 22 3.25 -6.76 -12.54
N TYR A 23 2.61 -5.99 -11.65
CA TYR A 23 3.23 -4.78 -11.09
C TYR A 23 3.48 -4.93 -9.58
N LEU A 24 4.74 -4.73 -9.19
CA LEU A 24 5.25 -4.66 -7.82
C LEU A 24 5.09 -5.91 -6.94
N GLY A 25 4.64 -7.03 -7.50
CA GLY A 25 4.84 -8.37 -6.94
C GLY A 25 3.97 -8.77 -5.76
N LYS A 26 2.76 -8.19 -5.56
CA LYS A 26 1.78 -8.66 -4.55
C LYS A 26 0.31 -8.42 -4.90
N GLU A 27 -0.55 -9.28 -4.34
CA GLU A 27 -2.02 -9.33 -4.41
C GLU A 27 -2.70 -8.15 -3.69
N VAL A 28 -3.39 -7.27 -4.44
CA VAL A 28 -4.40 -6.35 -3.91
C VAL A 28 -5.70 -6.62 -4.65
N ILE A 29 -6.82 -6.66 -3.91
CA ILE A 29 -8.15 -6.89 -4.47
C ILE A 29 -8.62 -5.60 -5.16
N ASP A 30 -8.67 -5.63 -6.49
CA ASP A 30 -9.12 -4.53 -7.35
C ASP A 30 -10.61 -4.24 -7.20
N VAL A 31 -10.97 -2.96 -7.18
CA VAL A 31 -12.32 -2.44 -7.45
C VAL A 31 -12.31 -1.68 -8.78
N GLY A 32 -11.68 -2.25 -9.83
CA GLY A 32 -11.61 -1.60 -11.14
C GLY A 32 -10.52 -2.10 -12.07
N ASP A 33 -9.99 -1.18 -12.88
CA ASP A 33 -8.78 -1.36 -13.69
C ASP A 33 -7.54 -1.31 -12.77
N PRO A 34 -6.44 -2.02 -13.07
CA PRO A 34 -5.27 -2.02 -12.21
C PRO A 34 -4.70 -0.61 -11.95
N GLY A 35 -4.72 -0.19 -10.69
CA GLY A 35 -3.68 0.65 -10.10
C GLY A 35 -4.04 2.08 -9.74
N LEU A 36 -3.92 2.34 -8.44
CA LEU A 36 -3.77 3.63 -7.74
C LEU A 36 -4.70 4.73 -8.22
N ASP A 37 -5.93 4.39 -8.55
CA ASP A 37 -6.92 5.34 -9.08
C ASP A 37 -8.01 5.68 -8.08
N SER A 38 -8.02 5.04 -6.91
CA SER A 38 -9.01 5.29 -5.85
C SER A 38 -8.40 5.24 -4.45
N ILE A 39 -9.01 5.98 -3.52
CA ILE A 39 -8.61 6.05 -2.11
C ILE A 39 -8.51 4.65 -1.45
N PRO A 40 -9.48 3.72 -1.64
CA PRO A 40 -9.38 2.37 -1.04
C PRO A 40 -8.16 1.57 -1.49
N GLU A 41 -7.68 1.76 -2.73
CA GLU A 41 -6.49 1.05 -3.23
C GLU A 41 -5.22 1.48 -2.50
N PHE A 42 -5.06 2.78 -2.24
CA PHE A 42 -3.92 3.26 -1.45
C PHE A 42 -3.90 2.64 -0.05
N TYR A 43 -5.06 2.60 0.62
CA TYR A 43 -5.18 1.93 1.92
C TYR A 43 -4.91 0.42 1.82
N GLY A 44 -5.41 -0.24 0.79
CA GLY A 44 -5.18 -1.66 0.54
C GLY A 44 -3.70 -1.99 0.38
N ILE A 45 -3.00 -1.23 -0.45
CA ILE A 45 -1.56 -1.42 -0.71
C ILE A 45 -0.72 -1.12 0.53
N ALA A 46 -0.99 -0.01 1.24
CA ALA A 46 -0.27 0.32 2.47
C ALA A 46 -0.44 -0.77 3.55
N ASN A 47 -1.65 -1.33 3.69
CA ASN A 47 -1.92 -2.45 4.59
C ASN A 47 -1.22 -3.74 4.15
N ALA A 48 -1.19 -4.04 2.85
CA ALA A 48 -0.47 -5.20 2.33
C ALA A 48 1.03 -5.10 2.64
N ILE A 49 1.66 -3.95 2.35
CA ILE A 49 3.08 -3.71 2.66
C ILE A 49 3.35 -3.89 4.16
N TRP A 50 2.49 -3.36 5.02
CA TRP A 50 2.64 -3.53 6.47
C TRP A 50 2.56 -5.00 6.89
N ARG A 51 1.61 -5.77 6.34
CA ARG A 51 1.46 -7.21 6.65
C ARG A 51 2.67 -8.01 6.21
N ASP A 52 3.15 -7.79 5.00
CA ASP A 52 4.33 -8.46 4.46
C ASP A 52 5.54 -8.23 5.36
N TRP A 53 5.75 -6.98 5.76
CA TRP A 53 6.82 -6.61 6.65
C TRP A 53 6.64 -7.23 8.05
N LYS A 54 5.41 -7.20 8.58
CA LYS A 54 5.09 -7.79 9.89
C LYS A 54 5.35 -9.30 9.93
N ASN A 55 5.06 -9.98 8.83
CA ASN A 55 5.30 -11.41 8.64
C ASN A 55 6.77 -11.74 8.32
N GLY A 56 7.64 -10.74 8.14
CA GLY A 56 9.04 -10.93 7.77
C GLY A 56 9.25 -11.33 6.31
N GLU A 57 8.24 -11.15 5.45
CA GLU A 57 8.31 -11.47 4.03
C GLU A 57 9.09 -10.42 3.23
N ILE A 58 9.18 -9.18 3.74
CA ILE A 58 10.01 -8.11 3.19
C ILE A 58 10.77 -7.39 4.32
N SER A 59 11.96 -6.85 3.99
CA SER A 59 12.75 -6.10 4.96
C SER A 59 12.15 -4.74 5.29
N THR A 60 12.59 -4.14 6.39
CA THR A 60 12.22 -2.78 6.79
C THR A 60 12.56 -1.78 5.69
N LYS A 61 13.77 -1.85 5.11
CA LYS A 61 14.15 -0.97 4.00
C LYS A 61 13.23 -1.11 2.79
N THR A 62 12.88 -2.34 2.41
CA THR A 62 11.94 -2.59 1.31
C THR A 62 10.55 -2.02 1.61
N ALA A 63 10.03 -2.24 2.82
CA ALA A 63 8.71 -1.75 3.22
C ALA A 63 8.66 -0.21 3.18
N LEU A 64 9.66 0.46 3.75
CA LEU A 64 9.75 1.92 3.76
C LEU A 64 9.89 2.50 2.35
N GLY A 65 10.71 1.88 1.48
CA GLY A 65 10.83 2.28 0.08
C GLY A 65 9.51 2.19 -0.68
N ARG A 66 8.76 1.10 -0.50
CA ARG A 66 7.44 0.91 -1.11
C ARG A 66 6.42 1.93 -0.62
N LEU A 67 6.39 2.21 0.68
CA LEU A 67 5.49 3.22 1.26
C LEU A 67 5.85 4.64 0.80
N ALA A 68 7.14 4.96 0.66
CA ALA A 68 7.57 6.25 0.12
C ALA A 68 7.11 6.45 -1.34
N LEU A 69 7.24 5.42 -2.17
CA LEU A 69 6.73 5.44 -3.54
C LEU A 69 5.20 5.56 -3.57
N LEU A 70 4.50 4.79 -2.73
CA LEU A 70 3.05 4.87 -2.62
C LEU A 70 2.59 6.28 -2.25
N LYS A 71 3.24 6.92 -1.28
CA LYS A 71 2.99 8.31 -0.89
C LYS A 71 3.22 9.25 -2.07
N LEU A 72 4.29 9.08 -2.83
CA LEU A 72 4.56 9.92 -4.02
C LEU A 72 3.42 9.84 -5.05
N LEU A 73 2.79 8.67 -5.20
CA LEU A 73 1.71 8.45 -6.16
C LEU A 73 0.35 9.01 -5.69
N THR A 74 0.26 9.53 -4.47
CA THR A 74 -0.91 10.31 -3.99
C THR A 74 -0.91 11.75 -4.51
N TYR A 75 0.16 12.21 -5.15
CA TYR A 75 0.20 13.56 -5.73
C TYR A 75 -0.32 13.54 -7.17
N LYS A 76 -1.30 14.41 -7.46
CA LYS A 76 -1.90 14.55 -8.80
C LYS A 76 -0.88 14.83 -9.91
N THR A 77 0.23 15.48 -9.60
CA THR A 77 1.33 15.72 -10.56
C THR A 77 2.11 14.46 -10.92
N LYS A 78 2.01 13.41 -10.11
CA LYS A 78 2.70 12.11 -10.27
C LYS A 78 1.75 11.00 -10.71
N ASN A 79 0.46 11.17 -10.46
CA ASN A 79 -0.56 10.21 -10.83
C ASN A 79 -1.76 10.92 -11.48
N LYS A 80 -1.90 10.73 -12.78
CA LYS A 80 -2.99 11.33 -13.57
C LYS A 80 -4.33 10.63 -13.40
N LYS A 81 -4.39 9.47 -12.74
CA LYS A 81 -5.65 8.73 -12.54
C LYS A 81 -6.50 9.28 -11.39
N ILE A 82 -5.88 10.06 -10.49
CA ILE A 82 -6.52 10.60 -9.28
C ILE A 82 -6.90 12.09 -9.41
N GLN A 83 -7.02 12.62 -10.63
CA GLN A 83 -7.31 14.06 -10.83
C GLN A 83 -8.65 14.46 -10.20
N ASP A 84 -9.63 13.56 -10.25
CA ASP A 84 -10.99 13.81 -9.79
C ASP A 84 -11.18 13.58 -8.28
N ILE A 85 -10.19 13.01 -7.60
CA ILE A 85 -10.23 12.80 -6.15
C ILE A 85 -9.97 14.13 -5.43
N PRO A 86 -10.77 14.52 -4.42
CA PRO A 86 -10.49 15.71 -3.61
C PRO A 86 -9.10 15.66 -2.95
N GLU A 87 -8.40 16.80 -2.92
CA GLU A 87 -7.05 16.86 -2.32
C GLU A 87 -7.06 16.54 -0.82
N GLU A 88 -8.16 16.85 -0.12
CA GLU A 88 -8.35 16.51 1.29
C GLU A 88 -8.33 14.99 1.53
N GLU A 89 -9.02 14.21 0.68
CA GLU A 89 -9.01 12.75 0.77
C GLU A 89 -7.60 12.18 0.49
N LEU A 90 -6.89 12.75 -0.49
CA LEU A 90 -5.50 12.36 -0.78
C LEU A 90 -4.57 12.70 0.40
N GLU A 91 -4.83 13.79 1.11
CA GLU A 91 -4.06 14.16 2.31
C GLU A 91 -4.32 13.18 3.47
N GLU A 92 -5.54 12.69 3.64
CA GLU A 92 -5.84 11.63 4.61
C GLU A 92 -5.09 10.33 4.29
N VAL A 93 -4.99 9.98 3.02
CA VAL A 93 -4.17 8.83 2.58
C VAL A 93 -2.69 9.04 2.91
N ARG A 94 -2.13 10.23 2.67
CA ARG A 94 -0.74 10.54 3.02
C ARG A 94 -0.49 10.42 4.51
N LYS A 95 -1.39 10.96 5.35
CA LYS A 95 -1.31 10.83 6.82
C LYS A 95 -1.33 9.38 7.26
N PHE A 96 -2.16 8.54 6.64
CA PHE A 96 -2.18 7.11 6.93
C PHE A 96 -0.87 6.41 6.53
N ILE A 97 -0.36 6.69 5.34
CA ILE A 97 0.93 6.14 4.89
C ILE A 97 2.07 6.57 5.84
N ASP A 98 2.09 7.83 6.26
CA ASP A 98 3.05 8.34 7.23
C ASP A 98 2.93 7.64 8.59
N TYR A 99 1.71 7.40 9.06
CA TYR A 99 1.47 6.62 10.27
C TYR A 99 2.06 5.20 10.15
N VAL A 100 1.80 4.49 9.04
CA VAL A 100 2.36 3.15 8.81
C VAL A 100 3.88 3.17 8.77
N ILE A 101 4.49 4.16 8.11
CA ILE A 101 5.95 4.38 8.11
C ILE A 101 6.48 4.53 9.53
N GLN A 102 5.83 5.35 10.37
CA GLN A 102 6.26 5.55 11.76
C GLN A 102 6.15 4.28 12.59
N VAL A 103 5.08 3.50 12.42
CA VAL A 103 4.93 2.19 13.08
C VAL A 103 6.08 1.27 12.72
N ILE A 104 6.39 1.11 11.43
CA ILE A 104 7.48 0.26 10.95
C ILE A 104 8.83 0.71 11.50
N LYS A 105 9.14 2.01 11.44
CA LYS A 105 10.40 2.56 11.97
C LYS A 105 10.56 2.31 13.47
N ASN A 106 9.49 2.54 14.24
CA ASN A 106 9.50 2.37 15.69
C ASN A 106 9.65 0.90 16.09
N GLU A 107 8.93 0.00 15.42
CA GLU A 107 9.05 -1.43 15.67
C GLU A 107 10.40 -2.00 15.22
N SER A 108 10.92 -1.61 14.05
CA SER A 108 12.28 -1.95 13.59
C SER A 108 13.33 -1.55 14.62
N ARG A 109 13.23 -0.32 15.17
CA ARG A 109 14.11 0.15 16.24
C ARG A 109 14.00 -0.71 17.50
N ARG A 110 12.79 -1.08 17.91
CA ARG A 110 12.55 -1.97 19.07
C ARG A 110 13.13 -3.37 18.87
N LYS A 111 13.16 -3.86 17.64
CA LYS A 111 13.79 -5.15 17.26
C LYS A 111 15.33 -5.08 17.22
N GLY A 112 15.92 -3.90 17.36
CA GLY A 112 17.38 -3.72 17.32
C GLY A 112 17.97 -3.76 15.91
N GLU A 113 17.16 -3.57 14.86
CA GLU A 113 17.67 -3.52 13.49
C GLU A 113 18.62 -2.33 13.30
N PRO A 114 19.64 -2.44 12.42
CA PRO A 114 20.57 -1.36 12.14
C PRO A 114 19.86 -0.13 11.57
N GLU A 115 20.47 1.04 11.71
CA GLU A 115 19.88 2.30 11.24
C GLU A 115 19.72 2.35 9.72
N GLU A 116 20.61 1.69 8.98
CA GLU A 116 20.58 1.58 7.52
C GLU A 116 19.26 0.98 6.97
N GLU A 117 18.58 0.14 7.77
CA GLU A 117 17.28 -0.43 7.41
C GLU A 117 16.14 0.60 7.45
N ARG A 118 16.33 1.72 8.17
CA ARG A 118 15.31 2.76 8.38
C ARG A 118 15.51 3.99 7.48
N THR A 119 16.59 4.02 6.71
CA THR A 119 16.97 5.13 5.83
C THR A 119 16.66 4.74 4.38
N VAL A 120 15.84 5.55 3.72
CA VAL A 120 15.40 5.38 2.32
C VAL A 120 15.79 6.62 1.54
#